data_AF-A0A257CIK8-F1
#
_entry.id   AF-A0A257CIK8-F1
#
_cell.length_a   1.000
_cell.length_b   1.000
_cell.length_c   1.000
_cell.angle_alpha   90.00
_cell.angle_beta   90.00
_cell.angle_gamma   90.00
#
_symmetry.space_group_name_H-M   'P 1'
#
loop_
_entity.id
_entity.type
_entity.pdbx_description
1 polymer ?
#
loop_
_entity_poly.entity_id
_entity_poly.type
_entity_poly.pdbx_seq_one_letter_code
_entity_poly.pdbx_strand_id
1 'polypeptide(L)'
;MRLITTFTRAATAAAALAALLVLPGCAQLAPPQAWEKGDLARPAMRMDGDPLEGRFSQHIFASKEAAAGGAGVGGGGCGCN
;
A
#
# COMPACT_ATOMS: atom_id res chain seq x y z
N MET A 1 37.03 22.56 -26.52
CA MET A 1 35.58 22.28 -26.60
C MET A 1 35.19 20.90 -26.06
N ARG A 2 35.77 19.79 -26.55
CA ARG A 2 35.37 18.42 -26.14
C ARG A 2 35.58 18.09 -24.65
N LEU A 3 36.65 18.62 -24.05
CA LEU A 3 36.98 18.39 -22.64
C LEU A 3 35.93 18.99 -21.68
N ILE A 4 35.45 20.20 -21.99
CA ILE A 4 34.44 20.92 -21.19
C ILE A 4 33.09 20.18 -21.25
N THR A 5 32.71 19.65 -22.42
CA THR A 5 31.47 18.87 -22.60
C THR A 5 31.49 17.49 -21.92
N THR A 6 32.67 16.87 -21.75
CA THR A 6 32.80 15.62 -20.99
C THR A 6 32.71 15.84 -19.49
N PHE A 7 33.30 16.93 -18.98
CA PHE A 7 33.22 17.30 -17.56
C PHE A 7 31.80 17.67 -17.15
N THR A 8 31.05 18.42 -17.97
CA THR A 8 29.64 18.74 -17.68
C THR A 8 28.74 17.51 -17.71
N ARG A 9 28.94 16.57 -18.64
CA ARG A 9 28.21 15.29 -18.67
C ARG A 9 28.46 14.43 -17.44
N ALA A 10 29.72 14.35 -17.00
CA ALA A 10 30.08 13.61 -15.78
C ALA A 10 29.46 14.25 -14.53
N ALA A 11 29.49 15.58 -14.42
CA ALA A 11 28.87 16.31 -13.31
C ALA A 11 27.34 16.12 -13.27
N THR A 12 26.66 16.17 -14.42
CA THR A 12 25.21 15.91 -14.48
C THR A 12 24.85 14.47 -14.11
N ALA A 13 25.68 13.49 -14.52
CA ALA A 13 25.46 12.09 -14.16
C ALA A 13 25.67 11.85 -12.67
N ALA A 14 26.70 12.47 -12.07
CA ALA A 14 26.95 12.40 -10.63
C ALA A 14 25.83 13.05 -9.82
N ALA A 15 25.32 14.20 -10.25
CA ALA A 15 24.19 14.88 -9.60
C ALA A 15 22.89 14.05 -9.69
N ALA A 16 22.61 13.43 -10.84
CA ALA A 16 21.47 12.54 -11.01
C ALA A 16 21.57 11.29 -10.12
N LEU A 17 22.77 10.69 -10.04
CA LEU A 17 23.03 9.55 -9.16
C LEU A 17 22.88 9.93 -7.67
N ALA A 18 23.37 11.10 -7.27
CA ALA A 18 23.21 11.61 -5.92
C ALA A 18 21.73 11.87 -5.56
N ALA A 19 20.93 12.37 -6.50
CA ALA A 19 19.49 12.57 -6.31
C ALA A 19 18.73 11.24 -6.09
N LEU A 20 19.14 10.18 -6.78
CA LEU A 20 18.54 8.84 -6.62
C LEU A 20 18.78 8.25 -5.22
N LEU A 21 19.88 8.60 -4.55
CA LEU A 21 20.22 8.10 -3.22
C LEU A 21 19.31 8.63 -2.10
N VAL A 22 18.54 9.70 -2.34
CA VAL A 22 17.64 10.32 -1.35
C VAL A 22 16.18 9.88 -1.52
N LEU A 23 15.90 9.04 -2.52
CA LEU A 23 14.57 8.43 -2.73
C LEU A 23 14.14 7.35 -1.72
N PRO A 24 15.02 6.63 -0.98
CA PRO A 24 14.54 5.64 -0.04
C PRO A 24 14.03 6.39 1.19
N GLY A 25 12.73 6.72 1.17
CA GLY A 25 12.03 7.43 2.25
C GLY A 25 11.90 6.56 3.49
N CYS A 26 10.68 6.21 3.88
CA CYS A 26 10.43 5.41 5.09
C CYS A 26 10.73 3.90 4.94
N ALA A 27 11.55 3.50 3.95
CA ALA A 27 11.78 2.10 3.62
C ALA A 27 12.59 1.33 4.68
N GLN A 28 13.30 2.03 5.57
CA GLN A 28 14.12 1.45 6.63
C GLN A 28 13.37 1.31 7.96
N LEU A 29 12.11 1.76 8.05
CA LEU A 29 11.29 1.54 9.23
C LEU A 29 10.93 0.05 9.33
N ALA A 30 11.06 -0.51 10.53
CA ALA A 30 10.62 -1.87 10.78
C ALA A 30 9.11 -1.96 10.50
N PRO A 31 8.66 -2.96 9.73
CA PRO A 31 7.23 -3.16 9.53
C PRO A 31 6.55 -3.50 10.86
N PRO A 32 5.31 -3.03 11.07
CA PRO A 32 4.54 -3.37 12.25
C PRO A 32 4.29 -4.89 12.30
N GLN A 33 4.31 -5.43 13.50
CA GLN A 33 4.09 -6.86 13.71
C GLN A 33 2.61 -7.21 13.55
N ALA A 34 2.32 -8.45 13.14
CA ALA A 34 0.96 -8.87 12.82
C ALA A 34 -0.04 -8.71 13.99
N TRP A 35 0.45 -8.85 15.24
CA TRP A 35 -0.36 -8.70 16.45
C TRP A 35 -0.63 -7.26 16.86
N GLU A 36 0.12 -6.28 16.35
CA GLU A 36 -0.07 -4.85 16.68
C GLU A 36 -1.28 -4.25 15.95
N LYS A 37 -1.92 -5.01 15.05
CA LYS A 37 -3.13 -4.60 14.34
C LYS A 37 -4.21 -4.08 15.29
N GLY A 38 -4.39 -4.69 16.47
CA GLY A 38 -5.41 -4.28 17.43
C GLY A 38 -5.28 -2.82 17.86
N ASP A 39 -4.05 -2.32 17.96
CA ASP A 39 -3.75 -0.96 18.42
C ASP A 39 -3.61 0.02 17.24
N LEU A 40 -3.04 -0.42 16.12
CA LEU A 40 -2.81 0.46 14.95
C LEU A 40 -4.04 0.60 14.03
N ALA A 41 -4.91 -0.41 13.91
CA ALA A 41 -6.02 -0.40 12.96
C ALA A 41 -7.30 0.22 13.58
N ARG A 42 -7.35 1.55 13.61
CA ARG A 42 -8.50 2.31 14.11
C ARG A 42 -9.78 2.01 13.31
N PRO A 43 -10.97 2.01 13.93
CA PRO A 43 -12.24 1.78 13.23
C PRO A 43 -12.52 2.75 12.07
N ALA A 44 -12.01 3.99 12.14
CA ALA A 44 -12.16 4.98 11.08
C ALA A 44 -11.32 4.69 9.81
N MET A 45 -10.37 3.74 9.86
CA MET A 45 -9.55 3.32 8.72
C MET A 45 -10.14 2.11 7.98
N ARG A 46 -11.36 1.69 8.34
CA ARG A 46 -12.07 0.62 7.62
C ARG A 46 -12.38 1.08 6.20
N MET A 47 -12.14 0.20 5.23
CA MET A 47 -12.45 0.45 3.82
C MET A 47 -13.96 0.52 3.59
N ASP A 48 -14.71 -0.22 4.42
CA ASP A 48 -16.17 -0.17 4.46
C ASP A 48 -16.61 0.85 5.50
N GLY A 49 -17.63 1.64 5.14
CA GLY A 49 -18.30 2.57 6.05
C GLY A 49 -19.24 1.84 7.00
N ASP A 50 -20.55 2.05 6.84
CA ASP A 50 -21.55 1.34 7.62
C ASP A 50 -21.48 -0.18 7.35
N PRO A 51 -21.27 -1.03 8.38
CA PRO A 51 -21.29 -2.47 8.20
C PRO A 51 -22.60 -2.99 7.59
N LEU A 52 -23.74 -2.35 7.84
CA LEU A 52 -25.02 -2.77 7.27
C LEU A 52 -25.04 -2.57 5.75
N GLU A 53 -24.56 -1.42 5.28
CA GLU A 53 -24.48 -1.10 3.86
C GLU A 53 -23.47 -1.99 3.12
N GLY A 54 -22.33 -2.29 3.76
CA GLY A 54 -21.36 -3.24 3.24
C GLY A 54 -21.96 -4.65 3.04
N ARG A 55 -22.72 -5.14 4.02
CA ARG A 55 -23.41 -6.45 3.91
C ARG A 55 -24.46 -6.46 2.82
N PHE A 56 -25.24 -5.39 2.70
CA PHE A 56 -26.27 -5.28 1.66
C PHE A 56 -25.66 -5.26 0.26
N SER A 57 -24.58 -4.49 0.07
CA SER A 57 -23.86 -4.41 -1.20
C SER A 57 -23.23 -5.76 -1.60
N GLN A 58 -22.62 -6.47 -0.64
CA GLN A 58 -22.08 -7.80 -0.89
C GLN A 58 -23.16 -8.81 -1.26
N HIS A 59 -24.34 -8.75 -0.63
CA HIS A 59 -25.45 -9.64 -0.96
C HIS A 59 -25.89 -9.46 -2.42
N ILE A 60 -26.04 -8.20 -2.86
CA ILE A 60 -26.38 -7.88 -4.26
C ILE A 60 -25.30 -8.40 -5.21
N PHE A 61 -24.02 -8.15 -4.90
CA PHE A 61 -22.91 -8.55 -5.77
C PHE A 61 -22.82 -10.08 -5.91
N ALA A 62 -22.92 -10.81 -4.80
CA ALA A 62 -22.90 -12.27 -4.82
C ALA A 62 -24.06 -12.86 -5.62
N SER A 63 -25.27 -12.28 -5.53
CA SER A 63 -26.43 -12.70 -6.31
C SER A 63 -26.28 -12.42 -7.81
N LYS A 64 -25.65 -11.31 -8.18
CA LYS A 64 -25.49 -10.91 -9.58
C LYS A 64 -24.36 -11.66 -10.28
N GLU A 65 -23.23 -11.82 -9.60
CA GLU A 65 -22.00 -12.36 -10.21
C GLU A 65 -21.82 -13.86 -9.95
N ALA A 66 -22.77 -14.52 -9.26
CA ALA A 66 -22.64 -15.88 -8.76
C ALA A 66 -21.29 -16.13 -8.02
N ALA A 67 -20.73 -15.06 -7.45
CA ALA A 67 -19.43 -15.07 -6.81
C ALA A 67 -19.59 -15.54 -5.35
N ALA A 68 -19.06 -16.73 -5.06
CA ALA A 68 -18.95 -17.26 -3.71
C ALA A 68 -17.54 -17.00 -3.16
N GLY A 69 -17.43 -16.43 -1.96
CA GLY A 69 -16.12 -16.17 -1.32
C GLY A 69 -16.03 -14.89 -0.48
N GLY A 70 -17.00 -13.98 -0.56
CA GLY A 70 -17.02 -12.71 0.17
C GLY A 70 -16.07 -11.65 -0.42
N ALA A 71 -16.41 -10.37 -0.28
CA ALA A 71 -15.58 -9.27 -0.82
C ALA A 71 -14.43 -8.85 0.11
N GLY A 72 -14.17 -9.60 1.18
CA GLY A 72 -13.11 -9.33 2.15
C GLY A 72 -11.93 -10.29 2.00
N VAL A 73 -10.72 -9.75 1.87
CA VAL A 73 -9.51 -10.51 2.22
C VAL A 73 -9.43 -10.58 3.74
N GLY A 74 -9.35 -11.79 4.30
CA GLY A 74 -9.39 -12.05 5.74
C GLY A 74 -8.55 -11.06 6.53
N GLY A 75 -9.23 -10.11 7.19
CA GLY A 75 -8.60 -9.20 8.14
C GLY A 75 -8.13 -10.04 9.32
N GLY A 76 -6.85 -10.44 9.31
CA GLY A 76 -6.21 -11.32 10.29
C GLY A 76 -6.86 -11.31 11.68
N GLY A 77 -7.61 -12.38 11.93
CA GLY A 77 -8.39 -12.67 13.12
C GLY A 77 -9.25 -13.91 12.81
N CYS A 78 -9.08 -15.00 13.58
CA CYS A 78 -9.77 -16.31 13.58
C CYS A 78 -10.07 -17.05 12.25
N GLY A 79 -9.94 -16.43 11.06
CA GLY A 79 -10.02 -17.13 9.78
C GLY A 79 -11.40 -17.66 9.39
N CYS A 80 -12.49 -17.25 10.06
CA CYS A 80 -13.84 -17.63 9.66
C CYS A 80 -14.52 -16.44 8.97
N ASN A 81 -14.67 -16.53 7.65
CA ASN A 81 -15.80 -15.91 6.95
C ASN A 81 -17.09 -16.59 7.44
#